data_AF-A0A7X7LRB6-F1
#
_entry.id   AF-A0A7X7LRB6-F1
#
_cell.length_a   1.000
_cell.length_b   1.000
_cell.length_c   1.000
_cell.angle_alpha   90.00
_cell.angle_beta   90.00
_cell.angle_gamma   90.00
#
_symmetry.space_group_name_H-M   'P 1'
#
loop_
_entity.id
_entity.type
_entity.pdbx_description
1 polymer ?
#
loop_
_entity_poly.entity_id
_entity_poly.type
_entity_poly.pdbx_seq_one_letter_code
_entity_poly.pdbx_strand_id
1 'polypeptide(L)'
;MGFLQRLFQNKDKKIQREKYKLGMAKTRQGSLATLKDLLTNSGKIDQSLYDRLEEIFILADIGVDTVVNFILSLKAEVKKRSVQNPKELEEIIVDKLFEL
;
A
#
# COMPACT_ATOMS: atom_id res chain seq x y z
N MET A 1 21.24 23.60 -27.70
CA MET A 1 21.13 23.88 -26.25
C MET A 1 20.14 22.94 -25.55
N GLY A 2 20.19 21.61 -25.74
CA GLY A 2 19.20 20.68 -25.16
C GLY A 2 19.74 19.81 -24.02
N PHE A 3 21.05 19.60 -23.97
CA PHE A 3 21.71 18.70 -23.02
C PHE A 3 21.69 19.24 -21.59
N LEU A 4 22.04 20.52 -21.42
CA LEU A 4 22.02 21.19 -20.11
C LEU A 4 20.59 21.29 -19.55
N GLN A 5 19.60 21.64 -20.38
CA GLN A 5 18.20 21.71 -19.98
C GLN A 5 17.68 20.37 -19.44
N ARG A 6 18.00 19.24 -20.11
CA ARG A 6 17.63 17.89 -19.67
C ARG A 6 18.33 17.47 -18.37
N LEU A 7 19.59 17.88 -18.18
CA LEU A 7 20.33 17.63 -16.94
C LEU A 7 19.72 18.38 -15.76
N PHE A 8 19.38 19.66 -15.91
CA PHE A 8 18.71 20.44 -14.86
C PHE A 8 17.31 19.90 -14.55
N GLN A 9 16.48 19.60 -15.56
CA GLN A 9 15.17 18.99 -15.36
C GLN A 9 15.21 17.64 -14.62
N ASN A 10 16.21 16.80 -14.91
CA ASN A 10 16.39 15.53 -14.20
C ASN A 10 16.84 15.73 -12.75
N LYS A 11 17.66 16.75 -12.49
CA LYS A 11 18.10 17.12 -11.14
C LYS A 11 16.92 17.62 -10.31
N ASP A 12 16.07 18.46 -10.88
CA ASP A 12 14.88 18.98 -10.21
C ASP A 12 13.87 17.87 -9.90
N LYS A 13 13.60 16.98 -10.86
CA LYS A 13 12.76 15.79 -10.63
C LYS A 13 13.33 14.89 -9.53
N LYS A 14 14.66 14.72 -9.47
CA LYS A 14 15.30 13.94 -8.41
C LYS A 14 15.11 14.59 -7.04
N ILE A 15 15.32 15.91 -6.93
CA ILE A 15 15.13 16.66 -5.68
C ILE A 15 13.67 16.57 -5.20
N GLN A 16 12.70 16.71 -6.12
CA GLN A 16 11.28 16.57 -5.78
C GLN A 16 10.93 15.17 -5.28
N ARG A 17 11.47 14.11 -5.91
CA ARG A 17 11.28 12.73 -5.44
C ARG A 17 11.87 12.49 -4.07
N GLU A 18 13.08 13.00 -3.80
CA GLU A 18 13.70 12.85 -2.48
C GLU A 18 12.92 13.61 -1.40
N LYS A 19 12.44 14.83 -1.71
CA LYS A 19 11.57 15.59 -0.81
C LYS A 19 10.26 14.84 -0.52
N TYR A 20 9.64 14.24 -1.54
CA TYR A 20 8.44 13.41 -1.37
C TYR A 20 8.71 12.18 -0.49
N LYS A 21 9.80 11.44 -0.75
CA LYS A 21 10.21 10.28 0.06
C LYS A 21 10.44 10.63 1.52
N LEU A 22 11.02 11.80 1.79
CA LEU A 22 11.23 12.33 3.14
C LEU A 22 9.90 12.71 3.79
N GLY A 23 9.01 13.39 3.06
CA GLY A 23 7.68 13.75 3.55
C GLY A 23 6.82 12.52 3.91
N MET A 24 6.96 11.44 3.15
CA MET A 24 6.27 10.16 3.37
C MET A 24 7.02 9.18 4.29
N ALA A 25 8.14 9.61 4.89
CA ALA A 25 8.97 8.71 5.69
C ALA A 25 8.21 8.14 6.90
N LYS A 26 7.39 8.96 7.58
CA LYS A 26 6.58 8.53 8.74
C LYS A 26 5.55 7.46 8.35
N THR A 27 4.75 7.71 7.32
CA THR A 27 3.74 6.75 6.83
C THR A 27 4.39 5.44 6.38
N ARG A 28 5.57 5.51 5.74
CA ARG A 28 6.31 4.31 5.33
C ARG A 28 6.87 3.53 6.53
N GLN A 29 7.34 4.21 7.57
CA GLN A 29 7.88 3.57 8.77
C GLN A 29 6.79 3.07 9.74
N GLY A 30 5.61 3.68 9.72
CA GLY A 30 4.45 3.25 10.48
C GLY A 30 3.61 2.24 9.68
N SER A 31 2.55 2.73 9.04
CA SER A 31 1.49 1.92 8.41
C SER A 31 2.01 0.85 7.44
N LEU A 32 2.98 1.17 6.58
CA LEU A 32 3.51 0.18 5.62
C LEU A 32 4.39 -0.89 6.28
N ALA A 33 5.15 -0.52 7.31
CA ALA A 33 5.91 -1.51 8.08
C ALA A 33 4.97 -2.44 8.84
N THR A 34 3.94 -1.88 9.50
CA THR A 34 2.92 -2.66 10.21
C THR A 34 2.16 -3.61 9.29
N LEU A 35 1.82 -3.16 8.07
CA LEU A 35 1.20 -4.00 7.05
C LEU A 35 2.10 -5.18 6.67
N LYS A 36 3.37 -4.92 6.38
CA LYS A 36 4.33 -5.96 6.00
C LYS A 36 4.54 -6.99 7.12
N ASP A 37 4.62 -6.52 8.36
CA ASP A 37 4.76 -7.37 9.53
C ASP A 37 3.51 -8.23 9.74
N LEU A 38 2.31 -7.65 9.57
CA LEU A 38 1.05 -8.38 9.63
C LEU A 38 1.01 -9.52 8.60
N LEU A 39 1.31 -9.23 7.33
CA LEU A 39 1.28 -10.23 6.26
C LEU A 39 2.34 -11.32 6.45
N THR A 40 3.51 -10.97 6.99
CA THR A 40 4.60 -11.93 7.22
C THR A 40 4.30 -12.89 8.37
N ASN A 41 3.66 -12.39 9.43
CA ASN A 41 3.34 -13.18 10.63
C ASN A 41 2.01 -13.94 10.51
N SER A 42 1.20 -13.63 9.51
CA SER A 42 -0.06 -14.32 9.27
C SER A 42 0.18 -15.69 8.65
N GLY A 43 -0.31 -16.74 9.29
CA GLY A 43 -0.18 -18.12 8.77
C GLY A 43 -1.22 -18.49 7.71
N LYS A 44 -2.34 -17.76 7.65
CA LYS A 44 -3.45 -17.99 6.71
C LYS A 44 -4.23 -16.72 6.48
N ILE A 45 -5.02 -16.71 5.41
CA ILE A 45 -5.97 -15.62 5.13
C ILE A 45 -7.29 -15.96 5.80
N ASP A 46 -7.61 -15.24 6.88
CA ASP A 46 -8.84 -15.41 7.66
C ASP A 46 -9.45 -14.07 8.06
N GLN A 47 -10.57 -14.11 8.79
CA GLN A 47 -11.25 -12.89 9.22
C GLN A 47 -10.37 -12.00 10.11
N SER A 48 -9.56 -12.60 11.00
CA SER A 48 -8.66 -11.84 11.87
C SER A 48 -7.62 -11.04 11.08
N LEU A 49 -7.13 -11.58 9.96
CA LEU A 49 -6.25 -10.84 9.08
C LEU A 49 -6.96 -9.63 8.46
N TYR A 50 -8.18 -9.83 7.96
CA TYR A 50 -8.96 -8.74 7.35
C TYR A 50 -9.31 -7.63 8.34
N ASP A 51 -9.69 -7.98 9.57
CA ASP A 51 -10.01 -7.00 10.61
C ASP A 51 -8.78 -6.13 10.94
N ARG A 52 -7.59 -6.75 10.94
CA ARG A 52 -6.34 -6.03 11.20
C ARG A 52 -5.91 -5.14 10.02
N LEU A 53 -6.16 -5.58 8.79
CA LEU A 53 -5.97 -4.74 7.60
C LEU A 53 -6.88 -3.51 7.65
N GLU A 54 -8.15 -3.69 8.01
CA GLU A 54 -9.13 -2.61 8.15
C GLU A 54 -8.67 -1.57 9.19
N GLU A 55 -8.21 -2.02 10.37
CA GLU A 55 -7.63 -1.15 11.39
C GLU A 55 -6.46 -0.31 10.84
N ILE A 56 -5.49 -0.96 10.17
CA ILE A 56 -4.30 -0.30 9.62
C ILE A 56 -4.70 0.78 8.60
N PHE A 57 -5.65 0.49 7.72
CA PHE A 57 -6.06 1.43 6.68
C PHE A 57 -6.90 2.58 7.20
N ILE A 58 -7.73 2.36 8.22
CA ILE A 58 -8.46 3.45 8.91
C ILE A 58 -7.46 4.38 9.59
N LEU A 59 -6.44 3.84 10.28
CA LEU A 59 -5.37 4.63 10.90
C LEU A 59 -4.47 5.36 9.90
N ALA A 60 -4.49 4.96 8.63
CA ALA A 60 -3.77 5.61 7.55
C ALA A 60 -4.56 6.78 6.90
N ASP A 61 -5.65 7.24 7.54
CA ASP A 61 -6.51 8.34 7.09
C ASP A 61 -7.22 8.09 5.74
N ILE A 62 -7.56 6.83 5.42
CA ILE A 62 -8.27 6.46 4.17
C ILE A 62 -9.79 6.68 4.28
N GLY A 63 -10.34 6.67 5.50
CA GLY A 63 -11.77 6.82 5.76
C GLY A 63 -12.52 5.48 5.79
N VAL A 64 -13.48 5.36 6.70
CA VAL A 64 -14.15 4.09 7.04
C VAL A 64 -14.87 3.48 5.84
N ASP A 65 -15.70 4.26 5.14
CA ASP A 65 -16.49 3.76 4.00
C ASP A 65 -15.60 3.21 2.88
N THR A 66 -14.51 3.91 2.58
CA THR A 66 -13.52 3.50 1.58
C THR A 66 -12.85 2.20 1.99
N VAL A 67 -12.44 2.07 3.25
CA VAL A 67 -11.79 0.85 3.75
C VAL A 67 -12.73 -0.34 3.74
N VAL A 68 -13.99 -0.18 4.17
CA VAL A 68 -14.99 -1.25 4.12
C VAL A 68 -15.17 -1.75 2.68
N ASN A 69 -15.37 -0.83 1.73
CA ASN A 69 -15.50 -1.18 0.31
C ASN A 69 -14.23 -1.84 -0.25
N PHE A 70 -13.06 -1.33 0.13
CA PHE A 70 -11.76 -1.89 -0.25
C PHE A 70 -11.59 -3.33 0.26
N ILE A 71 -11.89 -3.61 1.53
CA ILE A 71 -11.76 -4.95 2.12
C ILE A 71 -12.72 -5.94 1.45
N LEU A 72 -13.94 -5.51 1.13
CA LEU A 72 -14.89 -6.34 0.35
C LEU A 72 -14.33 -6.68 -1.04
N SER A 73 -13.79 -5.70 -1.75
CA SER A 73 -13.14 -5.89 -3.05
C SER A 73 -11.93 -6.82 -2.96
N LEU A 74 -11.09 -6.64 -1.94
CA LEU A 74 -9.92 -7.48 -1.67
C LEU A 74 -10.34 -8.94 -1.42
N LYS A 75 -11.35 -9.17 -0.57
CA LYS A 75 -11.90 -10.52 -0.31
C LYS A 75 -12.39 -11.19 -1.60
N ALA A 76 -13.06 -10.44 -2.47
CA ALA A 76 -13.52 -10.96 -3.75
C ALA A 76 -12.36 -11.35 -4.67
N GLU A 77 -11.30 -10.53 -4.75
CA GLU A 77 -10.13 -10.80 -5.58
C GLU A 77 -9.32 -12.00 -5.07
N VAL A 78 -9.14 -12.11 -3.75
CA VAL A 78 -8.49 -13.26 -3.10
C VAL A 78 -9.20 -14.57 -3.45
N LYS A 79 -10.54 -14.56 -3.36
CA LYS A 79 -11.36 -15.73 -3.72
C LYS A 79 -11.24 -16.05 -5.20
N LYS A 80 -11.28 -15.03 -6.07
CA LYS A 80 -11.18 -15.18 -7.52
C LYS A 80 -9.83 -15.78 -7.95
N ARG A 81 -8.73 -15.33 -7.34
CA ARG A 81 -7.37 -15.80 -7.61
C ARG A 81 -6.97 -17.05 -6.80
N SER A 82 -7.84 -17.53 -5.91
CA SER A 82 -7.59 -18.67 -5.02
C SER A 82 -6.30 -18.52 -4.19
N VAL A 83 -6.04 -17.31 -3.72
CA VAL A 83 -4.83 -16.97 -2.96
C VAL A 83 -4.92 -17.60 -1.57
N GLN A 84 -3.85 -18.27 -1.15
CA GLN A 84 -3.79 -18.93 0.16
C GLN A 84 -2.71 -18.33 1.06
N ASN A 85 -1.67 -17.75 0.47
CA ASN A 85 -0.54 -17.18 1.20
C ASN A 85 -0.77 -15.69 1.49
N PRO A 86 -0.77 -15.26 2.76
CA PRO A 86 -0.90 -13.84 3.11
C PRO A 86 0.14 -12.93 2.47
N LYS A 87 1.34 -13.43 2.14
CA LYS A 87 2.38 -12.62 1.47
C LYS A 87 1.98 -12.18 0.06
N GLU A 88 1.16 -12.97 -0.64
CA GLU A 88 0.66 -12.63 -1.97
C GLU A 88 -0.40 -11.49 -1.92
N LEU A 89 -0.94 -11.18 -0.74
CA LEU A 89 -1.85 -10.05 -0.57
C LEU A 89 -1.16 -8.71 -0.76
N GLU A 90 0.16 -8.60 -0.57
CA GLU A 90 0.87 -7.32 -0.69
C GLU A 90 0.67 -6.70 -2.08
N GLU A 91 0.88 -7.48 -3.14
CA GLU A 91 0.69 -7.02 -4.52
C GLU A 91 -0.79 -6.72 -4.81
N ILE A 92 -1.70 -7.59 -4.35
CA ILE A 92 -3.14 -7.41 -4.59
C ILE A 92 -3.67 -6.16 -3.88
N ILE A 93 -3.19 -5.87 -2.68
CA ILE A 93 -3.53 -4.67 -1.93
C ILE A 93 -3.09 -3.43 -2.72
N VAL A 94 -1.86 -3.43 -3.23
CA VAL A 94 -1.35 -2.30 -4.04
C VAL A 94 -2.19 -2.12 -5.30
N ASP A 95 -2.48 -3.20 -6.03
CA ASP A 95 -3.33 -3.16 -7.22
C ASP A 95 -4.72 -2.58 -6.89
N LYS A 96 -5.34 -3.06 -5.81
CA LYS A 96 -6.67 -2.59 -5.39
C LYS A 96 -6.67 -1.14 -4.91
N LEU A 97 -5.61 -0.66 -4.25
CA LEU A 97 -5.49 0.74 -3.87
C LEU A 97 -5.35 1.67 -5.09
N PHE A 98 -4.83 1.18 -6.22
CA PHE A 98 -4.81 1.92 -7.49
C PHE A 98 -6.16 1.92 -8.22
N GLU A 99 -7.03 0.95 -7.92
CA GLU A 99 -8.38 0.84 -8.49
C GLU A 99 -9.45 1.62 -7.70
N LEU A 100 -9.10 2.17 -6.52
CA LEU A 100 -9.98 3.03 -5.71
C LEU A 100 -10.27 4.37 -6.40
#